data_AF-A0A544TAH0-F1
#
_entry.id   AF-A0A544TAH0-F1
#
_cell.length_a   1.000
_cell.length_b   1.000
_cell.length_c   1.000
_cell.angle_alpha   90.00
_cell.angle_beta   90.00
_cell.angle_gamma   90.00
#
_symmetry.space_group_name_H-M   'P 1'
#
loop_
_entity.id
_entity.type
_entity.pdbx_description
1 polymer ?
#
loop_
_entity_poly.entity_id
_entity_poly.type
_entity_poly.pdbx_seq_one_letter_code
_entity_poly.pdbx_strand_id
1 'polypeptide(L)' 'MGTLQTELVEKGIKQATRGELVNPNTKTSKKGKERYSRREIEELMGCNRQTYIRVSGAIRNKR' A
#
# COMPACT_ATOMS: atom_id res chain seq x y z
N MET A 1 -23.36 -13.62 -42.05
CA MET A 1 -24.12 -12.65 -41.23
C MET A 1 -23.29 -12.32 -40.01
N GLY A 2 -22.81 -11.09 -39.90
CA GLY A 2 -22.07 -10.63 -38.71
C GLY A 2 -23.01 -10.56 -37.51
N THR A 3 -22.49 -10.78 -36.31
CA THR A 3 -23.28 -10.61 -35.09
C THR A 3 -23.13 -9.17 -34.61
N LEU A 4 -24.09 -8.66 -33.83
CA LEU A 4 -23.97 -7.33 -33.23
C LEU A 4 -22.67 -7.18 -32.41
N GLN A 5 -22.16 -8.27 -31.85
CA GLN A 5 -20.91 -8.24 -31.09
C GLN A 5 -19.69 -7.95 -31.98
N THR A 6 -19.63 -8.51 -33.20
CA THR A 6 -18.52 -8.26 -34.12
C THR A 6 -18.49 -6.81 -34.59
N GLU A 7 -19.66 -6.24 -34.90
CA GLU A 7 -19.77 -4.84 -35.32
C GLU A 7 -19.39 -3.85 -34.20
N LEU A 8 -19.74 -4.18 -32.95
CA LEU A 8 -19.40 -3.35 -31.78
C LEU A 8 -17.89 -3.39 -31.45
N VAL A 9 -17.22 -4.50 -31.76
CA VAL A 9 -15.76 -4.63 -31.64
C VAL A 9 -15.05 -3.89 -32.78
N GLU A 10 -15.52 -4.04 -34.02
CA GLU A 10 -14.96 -3.33 -35.19
C GLU A 10 -15.10 -1.82 -35.08
N LYS A 11 -16.23 -1.32 -34.55
CA LYS A 11 -16.45 0.11 -34.29
C LYS A 11 -15.70 0.63 -33.05
N GLY A 12 -14.92 -0.22 -32.37
CA GLY A 12 -14.11 0.17 -31.21
C GLY A 12 -14.91 0.53 -29.96
N ILE A 13 -16.23 0.32 -29.96
CA ILE A 13 -17.13 0.62 -28.84
C ILE A 13 -16.93 -0.41 -27.72
N LYS A 14 -16.61 -1.66 -28.09
CA LYS A 14 -16.37 -2.74 -27.15
C LYS A 14 -14.96 -3.29 -27.37
N GLN A 15 -14.09 -3.15 -26.37
CA GLN A 15 -12.82 -3.88 -26.38
C GLN A 15 -13.14 -5.37 -26.31
N ALA A 16 -12.62 -6.16 -27.25
CA ALA A 16 -12.61 -7.60 -27.14
C ALA A 16 -11.95 -7.91 -25.80
N THR A 17 -12.72 -8.47 -24.86
CA THR A 17 -12.28 -8.75 -23.50
C THR A 17 -11.25 -9.88 -23.56
N ARG A 18 -10.03 -9.54 -23.95
CA ARG A 18 -8.84 -10.26 -23.56
C ARG A 18 -8.83 -10.13 -22.05
N GLY A 19 -9.18 -11.22 -21.37
CA GLY A 19 -8.88 -11.38 -19.95
C GLY A 19 -7.46 -10.86 -19.73
N GLU A 20 -7.24 -10.03 -18.74
CA GLU A 20 -7.33 -10.47 -17.37
C GLU A 20 -8.07 -9.43 -16.52
N LEU A 21 -9.09 -9.89 -15.82
CA LEU A 21 -9.45 -9.33 -14.52
C LEU A 21 -8.18 -9.38 -13.67
N VAL A 22 -7.37 -8.34 -13.72
CA VAL A 22 -6.23 -8.17 -12.83
C VAL A 22 -6.81 -8.05 -11.44
N ASN A 23 -6.93 -9.19 -10.76
CA ASN A 23 -7.27 -9.26 -9.36
C ASN A 23 -6.24 -8.38 -8.63
N PRO A 24 -6.63 -7.25 -8.02
CA PRO A 24 -5.65 -6.40 -7.33
C PRO A 24 -4.95 -7.18 -6.20
N ASN A 25 -5.61 -8.22 -5.68
CA ASN A 25 -5.08 -9.13 -4.66
C ASN A 25 -4.00 -10.11 -5.14
N THR A 26 -3.83 -10.32 -6.45
CA THR A 26 -2.77 -11.21 -6.98
C THR A 26 -1.55 -10.44 -7.49
N LYS A 27 -1.54 -9.10 -7.38
CA LYS A 27 -0.34 -8.30 -7.64
C LYS A 27 0.72 -8.60 -6.57
N THR A 28 1.58 -9.57 -6.85
CA THR A 28 2.84 -9.77 -6.13
C THR A 28 3.82 -8.68 -6.56
N SER A 29 3.59 -7.45 -6.09
CA SER A 29 4.61 -6.42 -6.16
C SER A 29 5.88 -6.95 -5.50
N LYS A 30 7.00 -6.95 -6.22
CA LYS A 30 8.31 -7.27 -5.62
C LYS A 30 8.70 -6.28 -4.52
N LYS A 31 8.01 -5.14 -4.41
CA LYS A 31 8.19 -4.19 -3.32
C LYS A 31 7.46 -4.71 -2.09
N GLY A 32 8.19 -4.83 -0.99
CA GLY A 32 7.60 -5.12 0.30
C GLY A 32 6.49 -4.12 0.61
N LYS A 33 5.41 -4.58 1.24
CA LYS A 33 4.36 -3.69 1.73
C LYS A 33 5.02 -2.64 2.62
N GLU A 34 4.70 -1.37 2.40
CA GLU A 34 5.07 -0.32 3.36
C GLU A 34 4.39 -0.64 4.68
N ARG A 35 5.18 -0.76 5.74
CA ARG A 35 4.69 -1.04 7.09
C ARG A 35 5.33 -0.02 8.01
N TYR A 36 4.51 0.56 8.87
CA TYR A 36 5.02 1.35 9.97
C TYR A 36 5.93 0.48 10.83
N SER A 37 7.09 1.03 11.14
CA SER A 37 7.93 0.57 12.22
C SER A 37 7.17 0.68 13.54
N ARG A 38 7.58 -0.12 14.52
CA ARG A 38 7.02 -0.05 15.88
C ARG A 38 7.06 1.38 16.45
N ARG A 39 8.11 2.14 16.12
CA ARG A 39 8.28 3.52 16.56
C ARG A 39 7.20 4.43 15.99
N GLU A 40 6.94 4.36 14.69
CA GLU A 40 5.91 5.17 14.04
C GLU A 40 4.52 4.85 14.57
N ILE A 41 4.26 3.58 14.89
CA ILE A 41 3.01 3.16 15.54
C ILE A 41 2.89 3.77 16.94
N GLU A 42 3.94 3.69 17.76
CA GLU A 42 3.94 4.27 19.11
C GLU A 42 3.75 5.79 19.09
N GLU A 43 4.35 6.48 18.12
CA GLU A 43 4.17 7.93 17.91
C GLU A 43 2.73 8.25 17.45
N LEU A 44 2.18 7.49 16.50
CA LEU A 44 0.82 7.67 15.99
C LEU A 44 -0.25 7.44 17.07
N MET A 45 -0.06 6.41 17.91
CA MET A 45 -0.99 6.05 18.98
C MET A 45 -0.82 6.93 20.23
N GLY A 46 0.13 7.88 20.22
CA GLY A 46 0.42 8.74 21.37
C GLY A 46 0.91 7.97 22.60
N CYS A 47 1.60 6.85 22.41
CA CYS A 47 2.12 6.06 23.51
C CYS A 47 3.23 6.82 24.25
N ASN A 48 3.13 6.88 25.59
CA ASN A 48 4.19 7.44 26.43
C ASN A 48 5.43 6.53 26.40
N ARG A 49 6.36 6.86 25.50
CA ARG A 49 7.62 6.15 25.35
C ARG A 49 8.66 6.70 26.33
N GLN A 50 9.49 5.81 26.87
CA GLN A 50 10.66 6.24 27.64
C GLN A 50 11.58 7.04 26.71
N THR A 51 11.80 8.30 27.06
CA THR A 51 12.77 9.16 26.37
C THR A 51 13.97 9.36 27.28
N TYR A 52 15.14 9.63 26.72
CA TYR A 52 16.36 9.81 27.50
C TYR A 52 16.97 11.17 27.21
N ILE A 53 17.55 11.78 28.22
CA ILE A 53 18.27 13.06 28.16
C ILE A 53 19.67 12.90 28.75
N ARG A 54 20.62 13.72 28.30
CA ARG A 54 21.92 13.82 28.95
C ARG A 54 21.84 14.83 30.09
N VAL A 55 22.21 14.40 31.30
CA VAL A 55 22.29 15.23 32.51
C VAL A 55 23.67 15.02 33.11
N SER A 56 24.47 16.09 33.17
CA SER A 56 25.85 16.06 33.69
C SER A 56 26.71 14.95 33.09
N GLY A 57 26.63 14.75 31.76
CA GLY A 57 27.38 13.73 31.04
C GLY A 57 26.80 12.30 31.09
N ALA A 58 25.83 12.03 31.98
CA ALA A 58 25.18 10.72 32.08
C ALA A 58 23.85 10.68 31.30
N ILE A 59 23.50 9.51 30.73
CA ILE A 59 22.19 9.28 30.10
C ILE A 59 21.17 8.95 31.20
N ARG A 60 20.08 9.73 31.27
CA ARG A 60 18.99 9.56 32.23
C ARG A 60 17.65 9.50 31.51
N ASN A 61 16.65 8.87 32.13
CA ASN A 61 15.28 8.90 31.64
C ASN A 61 14.71 10.34 31.79
N LYS A 62 14.09 10.84 30.73
CA LYS A 62 13.37 12.11 30.69
C LYS A 62 11.99 11.86 31.30
N ARG A 63 11.93 11.93 32.63
CA ARG A 63 10.67 11.97 33.38
C ARG A 63 10.03 13.33 33.28
#